data_AF-A0A800A9P3-F1
#
_entry.id   AF-A0A800A9P3-F1
#
_cell.length_a   1.000
_cell.length_b   1.000
_cell.length_c   1.000
_cell.angle_alpha   90.00
_cell.angle_beta   90.00
_cell.angle_gamma   90.00
#
_symmetry.space_group_name_H-M   'P 1'
#
loop_
_entity.id
_entity.type
_entity.pdbx_description
1 polymer ?
#
loop_
_entity_poly.entity_id
_entity_poly.type
_entity_poly.pdbx_seq_one_letter_code
_entity_poly.pdbx_strand_id
1 'polypeptide(L)'
;MPSVVENLIRTAVVVGLAAASYWLLVRLGHRFVDRAGAKGGESLERAQTLWIVLRRVILIVLVVSTVFVVFDTWGFSLTPFLALGTVFGAAIGFGAQDLIKDMIAGFFILVEDQFHVGDTVKIAGVAGTVEDIQLRVTVLRDLEGNVHFVPNGQISVASNYTSHFAKPVIDVGVDYGTDVDHALEVLKDELEALAADAEWGPKITGEVEILGVNALDDSAVVLRARLITTAEARWAVRREALRRIKNRFDAEGITIPFPQITVHRADQ
;
A
#
# COMPACT_ATOMS: atom_id res chain seq x y z
N MET A 1 56.21 -16.85 -30.52
CA MET A 1 55.27 -16.97 -31.66
C MET A 1 54.04 -17.85 -31.34
N PRO A 2 54.12 -19.05 -30.74
CA PRO A 2 52.93 -19.87 -30.49
C PRO A 2 51.92 -19.23 -29.52
N SER A 3 52.39 -18.48 -28.51
CA SER A 3 51.53 -17.78 -27.54
C SER A 3 50.69 -16.64 -28.15
N VAL A 4 51.22 -15.93 -29.16
CA VAL A 4 50.50 -14.82 -29.82
C VAL A 4 49.40 -15.37 -30.71
N VAL A 5 49.68 -16.43 -31.46
CA VAL A 5 48.68 -17.11 -32.31
C VAL A 5 47.57 -17.71 -31.44
N GLU A 6 47.92 -18.32 -30.31
CA GLU A 6 46.95 -18.85 -29.36
C GLU A 6 46.05 -17.76 -28.77
N ASN A 7 46.61 -16.64 -28.33
CA ASN A 7 45.83 -15.52 -27.79
C ASN A 7 44.92 -14.86 -28.83
N LEU A 8 45.37 -14.77 -30.09
CA LEU A 8 44.55 -14.30 -31.20
C LEU A 8 43.38 -15.24 -31.48
N ILE A 9 43.59 -16.57 -31.46
CA ILE A 9 42.52 -17.55 -31.62
C ILE A 9 41.51 -17.44 -30.47
N ARG A 10 41.98 -17.38 -29.22
CA ARG A 10 41.11 -17.22 -28.04
C ARG A 10 40.28 -15.93 -28.13
N THR A 11 40.90 -14.82 -28.50
CA THR A 11 40.23 -13.53 -28.69
C THR A 11 39.14 -13.64 -29.76
N ALA A 12 39.45 -14.23 -30.92
CA ALA A 12 38.49 -14.40 -32.01
C ALA A 12 37.31 -15.29 -31.61
N VAL A 13 37.56 -16.36 -30.84
CA VAL A 13 36.50 -17.23 -30.31
C VAL A 13 35.61 -16.48 -29.33
N VAL A 14 36.18 -15.73 -28.39
CA VAL A 14 35.42 -14.95 -27.40
C VAL A 14 34.53 -13.90 -28.08
N VAL A 15 35.07 -13.15 -29.04
CA VAL A 15 34.30 -12.16 -29.80
C VAL A 15 33.22 -12.84 -30.64
N GLY A 16 33.53 -13.98 -31.26
CA GLY A 16 32.56 -14.77 -32.02
C GLY A 16 31.40 -15.27 -31.14
N LEU A 17 31.70 -15.77 -29.95
CA LEU A 17 30.70 -16.22 -28.97
C LEU A 17 29.84 -15.05 -28.45
N ALA A 18 30.43 -13.89 -28.19
CA ALA A 18 29.71 -12.69 -27.80
C ALA A 18 28.77 -12.20 -28.94
N ALA A 19 29.24 -12.19 -30.19
CA ALA A 19 28.40 -11.84 -31.32
C ALA A 19 27.25 -12.83 -31.51
N ALA A 20 27.51 -14.13 -31.37
CA ALA A 20 26.50 -15.18 -31.44
C ALA A 20 25.47 -15.08 -30.31
N SER A 21 25.91 -14.80 -29.08
CA SER A 21 25.03 -14.63 -27.92
C SER A 21 24.15 -13.37 -28.07
N TYR A 22 24.72 -12.25 -28.53
CA TYR A 22 23.95 -11.03 -28.84
C TYR A 22 22.92 -11.29 -29.95
N TRP A 23 23.32 -11.96 -31.02
CA TRP A 23 22.41 -12.31 -32.11
C TRP A 23 21.26 -13.20 -31.65
N LEU A 24 21.56 -14.22 -30.84
CA LEU A 24 20.56 -15.10 -30.25
C LEU A 24 19.60 -14.32 -29.34
N LEU A 25 20.13 -13.43 -28.52
CA LEU A 25 19.34 -12.57 -27.63
C LEU A 25 18.39 -11.66 -28.41
N VAL A 26 18.88 -11.00 -29.45
CA VAL A 26 18.05 -10.16 -30.33
C VAL A 26 16.95 -10.99 -30.98
N ARG A 27 17.29 -12.18 -31.49
CA ARG A 27 16.34 -13.12 -32.09
C ARG A 27 15.27 -13.58 -31.10
N LEU A 28 15.63 -13.86 -29.84
CA LEU A 28 14.69 -14.27 -28.80
C LEU A 28 13.81 -13.11 -28.34
N GLY A 29 14.37 -11.91 -28.20
CA GLY A 29 13.60 -10.76 -27.76
C GLY A 29 12.60 -10.25 -28.77
N HIS A 30 12.90 -10.31 -30.07
CA HIS A 30 11.88 -10.05 -31.10
C HIS A 30 10.68 -10.99 -30.96
N ARG A 31 10.92 -12.29 -30.71
CA ARG A 31 9.83 -13.24 -30.44
C ARG A 31 9.06 -12.96 -29.15
N PHE A 32 9.70 -12.36 -28.15
CA PHE A 32 9.02 -11.96 -26.92
C PHE A 32 8.10 -10.76 -27.16
N VAL A 33 8.58 -9.74 -27.87
CA VAL A 33 7.80 -8.55 -28.25
C VAL A 33 6.62 -8.94 -29.15
N ASP A 34 6.84 -9.80 -30.15
CA ASP A 34 5.77 -10.27 -31.05
C ASP A 34 4.68 -11.04 -30.29
N ARG A 35 5.07 -11.87 -29.30
CA ARG A 35 4.12 -12.56 -28.42
C ARG A 35 3.37 -11.61 -27.48
N ALA A 36 4.01 -10.53 -27.03
CA ALA A 36 3.36 -9.50 -26.21
C ALA A 36 2.34 -8.70 -27.03
N GLY A 37 2.61 -8.46 -28.33
CA GLY A 37 1.68 -7.80 -29.24
C GLY A 37 0.42 -8.60 -29.57
N ALA A 38 0.51 -9.93 -29.55
CA ALA A 38 -0.66 -10.79 -29.77
C ALA A 38 -1.75 -10.66 -28.69
N LYS A 39 -1.46 -10.00 -27.54
CA LYS A 39 -2.40 -9.76 -26.44
C LYS A 39 -3.07 -8.37 -26.45
N GLY A 40 -2.77 -7.50 -27.43
CA GLY A 40 -3.39 -6.17 -27.57
C GLY A 40 -2.41 -5.05 -27.93
N GLY A 41 -2.92 -3.89 -28.38
CA GLY A 41 -2.14 -2.76 -28.91
C GLY A 41 -1.31 -2.00 -27.87
N GLU A 42 -1.89 -1.62 -26.72
CA GLU A 42 -1.16 -0.86 -25.69
C GLU A 42 -0.02 -1.64 -25.03
N SER A 43 -0.17 -2.97 -24.90
CA SER A 43 0.89 -3.86 -24.40
C SER A 43 2.08 -3.94 -25.35
N LEU A 44 1.87 -3.74 -26.66
CA LEU A 44 2.92 -3.81 -27.66
C LEU A 44 3.87 -2.62 -27.57
N GLU A 45 3.35 -1.40 -27.43
CA GLU A 45 4.17 -0.18 -27.35
C GLU A 45 5.04 -0.16 -26.09
N ARG A 46 4.46 -0.58 -24.95
CA ARG A 46 5.20 -0.75 -23.69
C ARG A 46 6.29 -1.82 -23.82
N ALA A 47 5.96 -2.99 -24.39
CA ALA A 47 6.92 -4.07 -24.60
C ALA A 47 8.07 -3.67 -25.54
N GLN A 48 7.77 -2.94 -26.62
CA GLN A 48 8.77 -2.43 -27.55
C GLN A 48 9.71 -1.44 -26.88
N THR A 49 9.17 -0.48 -26.12
CA THR A 49 9.98 0.51 -25.40
C THR A 49 10.90 -0.15 -24.39
N LEU A 50 10.37 -1.07 -23.57
CA LEU A 50 11.16 -1.84 -22.61
C LEU A 50 12.24 -2.69 -23.31
N TRP A 51 11.90 -3.33 -24.42
CA TRP A 51 12.85 -4.12 -25.20
C TRP A 51 14.00 -3.28 -25.75
N ILE A 52 13.72 -2.08 -26.26
CA ILE A 52 14.74 -1.16 -26.77
C ILE A 52 15.73 -0.80 -25.66
N VAL A 53 15.24 -0.49 -24.45
CA VAL A 53 16.09 -0.15 -23.31
C VAL A 53 16.89 -1.36 -22.84
N LEU A 54 16.25 -2.52 -22.63
CA LEU A 54 16.90 -3.75 -22.18
C LEU A 54 17.98 -4.22 -23.14
N ARG A 55 17.72 -4.22 -24.45
CA ARG A 55 18.70 -4.60 -25.47
C ARG A 55 19.96 -3.73 -25.38
N ARG A 56 19.81 -2.43 -25.16
CA ARG A 56 20.95 -1.50 -25.02
C ARG A 56 21.77 -1.80 -23.77
N VAL A 57 21.11 -2.02 -22.63
CA VAL A 57 21.79 -2.38 -21.37
C VAL A 57 22.56 -3.69 -21.53
N ILE A 58 21.93 -4.71 -22.10
CA ILE A 58 22.57 -6.02 -22.29
C ILE A 58 23.76 -5.94 -23.27
N LEU A 59 23.63 -5.16 -24.35
CA LEU A 59 24.74 -4.91 -25.26
C LEU A 59 25.94 -4.26 -24.54
N ILE A 60 25.69 -3.25 -23.69
CA ILE A 60 26.75 -2.59 -22.92
C ILE A 60 27.45 -3.60 -22.00
N VAL A 61 26.68 -4.38 -21.23
CA VAL A 61 27.22 -5.41 -20.31
C VAL A 61 28.04 -6.45 -21.08
N LEU A 62 27.55 -6.90 -22.23
CA LEU A 62 28.23 -7.89 -23.06
C LEU A 62 29.53 -7.35 -23.66
N VAL A 63 29.54 -6.10 -24.15
CA VAL A 63 30.74 -5.47 -24.69
C VAL A 63 31.79 -5.30 -23.58
N VAL A 64 31.38 -4.79 -22.41
CA VAL A 64 32.29 -4.61 -21.26
C VAL A 64 32.89 -5.94 -20.80
N SER A 65 32.07 -6.99 -20.67
CA SER A 65 32.57 -8.32 -20.28
C SER A 65 33.49 -8.93 -21.33
N THR A 66 33.17 -8.76 -22.62
CA THR A 66 34.04 -9.20 -23.73
C THR A 66 35.39 -8.49 -23.68
N VAL A 67 35.42 -7.17 -23.47
CA VAL A 67 36.67 -6.41 -23.35
C VAL A 67 37.52 -6.92 -22.18
N PHE A 68 36.92 -7.23 -21.03
CA PHE A 68 37.65 -7.77 -19.88
C PHE A 68 38.27 -9.13 -20.17
N VAL A 69 37.53 -10.04 -20.81
CA VAL A 69 38.08 -11.36 -21.21
C VAL A 69 39.22 -11.19 -22.22
N VAL A 70 39.09 -10.26 -23.16
CA VAL A 70 40.18 -9.96 -24.11
C VAL A 70 41.40 -9.40 -23.36
N PHE A 71 41.25 -8.44 -22.46
CA PHE A 71 42.38 -7.92 -21.68
C PHE A 71 43.08 -9.00 -20.85
N ASP A 72 42.33 -9.92 -20.24
CA ASP A 72 42.86 -11.05 -19.49
C ASP A 72 43.70 -11.99 -20.36
N THR A 73 43.19 -12.35 -21.56
CA THR A 73 43.93 -13.22 -22.50
C THR A 73 45.25 -12.64 -22.98
N TRP A 74 45.40 -11.31 -22.97
CA TRP A 74 46.64 -10.61 -23.33
C TRP A 74 47.54 -10.30 -22.13
N GLY A 75 47.15 -10.72 -20.92
CA GLY A 75 47.96 -10.58 -19.71
C GLY A 75 47.93 -9.18 -19.10
N PHE A 76 46.97 -8.33 -19.47
CA PHE A 76 46.77 -7.05 -18.80
C PHE A 76 46.14 -7.25 -17.42
N SER A 77 46.58 -6.49 -16.41
CA SER A 77 45.95 -6.57 -15.10
C SER A 77 44.53 -6.00 -15.14
N LEU A 78 43.54 -6.81 -14.79
CA LEU A 78 42.16 -6.35 -14.64
C LEU A 78 41.92 -5.61 -13.31
N THR A 79 42.87 -5.64 -12.37
CA THR A 79 42.73 -5.08 -11.02
C THR A 79 42.23 -3.63 -11.00
N PRO A 80 42.74 -2.68 -11.83
CA PRO A 80 42.21 -1.31 -11.84
C PRO A 80 40.76 -1.23 -12.33
N PHE A 81 40.39 -2.04 -13.32
CA PHE A 81 39.04 -2.09 -13.88
C PHE A 81 38.05 -2.75 -12.92
N LEU A 82 38.48 -3.79 -12.20
CA LEU A 82 37.68 -4.43 -11.16
C LEU A 82 37.42 -3.47 -10.00
N ALA A 83 38.45 -2.73 -9.56
CA ALA A 83 38.31 -1.71 -8.52
C ALA A 83 37.31 -0.62 -8.92
N LEU A 84 37.40 -0.10 -10.16
CA LEU A 84 36.41 0.84 -10.69
C LEU A 84 35.02 0.22 -10.82
N GLY A 85 34.95 -1.03 -11.31
CA GLY A 85 33.71 -1.78 -11.47
C GLY A 85 32.95 -1.95 -10.15
N THR A 86 33.65 -2.16 -9.03
CA THR A 86 33.02 -2.22 -7.70
C THR A 86 32.35 -0.90 -7.32
N VAL A 87 33.00 0.24 -7.56
CA VAL A 87 32.42 1.56 -7.25
C VAL A 87 31.17 1.82 -8.11
N PHE A 88 31.24 1.54 -9.41
CA PHE A 88 30.08 1.65 -10.30
C PHE A 88 28.96 0.67 -9.92
N GLY A 89 29.32 -0.56 -9.55
CA GLY A 89 28.36 -1.58 -9.10
C GLY A 89 27.63 -1.15 -7.82
N ALA A 90 28.35 -0.59 -6.85
CA ALA A 90 27.76 -0.02 -5.64
C ALA A 90 26.82 1.15 -5.97
N ALA A 91 27.23 2.06 -6.86
CA ALA A 91 26.38 3.18 -7.28
C ALA A 91 25.06 2.71 -7.94
N ILE A 92 25.12 1.70 -8.81
CA ILE A 92 23.92 1.09 -9.42
C ILE A 92 23.07 0.41 -8.34
N GLY A 93 23.69 -0.31 -7.41
CA GLY A 93 23.01 -0.96 -6.29
C GLY A 93 22.24 0.03 -5.42
N PHE A 94 22.85 1.17 -5.08
CA PHE A 94 22.17 2.24 -4.36
C PHE A 94 21.03 2.86 -5.17
N GLY A 95 21.20 3.04 -6.49
CA GLY A 95 20.13 3.52 -7.36
C GLY A 95 18.95 2.55 -7.49
N ALA A 96 19.18 1.25 -7.30
CA ALA A 96 18.17 0.20 -7.37
C ALA A 96 17.63 -0.24 -6.00
N GLN A 97 18.11 0.35 -4.91
CA GLN A 97 17.81 -0.08 -3.54
C GLN A 97 16.30 -0.08 -3.26
N ASP A 98 15.59 0.97 -3.66
CA ASP A 98 14.14 1.09 -3.44
C ASP A 98 13.37 0.03 -4.22
N LEU A 99 13.79 -0.31 -5.44
CA LEU A 99 13.16 -1.36 -6.23
C LEU A 99 13.28 -2.72 -5.53
N ILE A 100 14.48 -3.03 -5.03
CA ILE A 100 14.71 -4.30 -4.30
C ILE A 100 13.89 -4.32 -3.01
N LYS A 101 13.84 -3.20 -2.28
CA LYS A 101 13.02 -3.04 -1.07
C LYS A 101 11.55 -3.29 -1.36
N ASP A 102 11.02 -2.68 -2.42
CA ASP A 102 9.63 -2.86 -2.86
C ASP A 102 9.32 -4.33 -3.16
N MET A 103 10.20 -5.00 -3.91
CA MET A 103 9.99 -6.41 -4.28
C MET A 103 10.00 -7.35 -3.07
N ILE A 104 10.93 -7.14 -2.13
CA ILE A 104 11.01 -7.94 -0.91
C ILE A 104 9.77 -7.68 -0.04
N ALA A 105 9.37 -6.41 0.13
CA ALA A 105 8.18 -6.06 0.90
C ALA A 105 6.91 -6.67 0.29
N GLY A 106 6.74 -6.58 -1.04
CA GLY A 106 5.60 -7.20 -1.72
C GLY A 106 5.54 -8.70 -1.60
N PHE A 107 6.70 -9.38 -1.65
CA PHE A 107 6.78 -10.81 -1.38
C PHE A 107 6.28 -11.16 0.04
N PHE A 108 6.72 -10.43 1.06
CA PHE A 108 6.27 -10.67 2.44
C PHE A 108 4.79 -10.33 2.65
N ILE A 109 4.26 -9.28 2.02
CA ILE A 109 2.83 -8.97 2.06
C ILE A 109 2.00 -10.17 1.59
N LEU A 110 2.42 -10.81 0.50
CA LEU A 110 1.72 -11.98 -0.08
C LEU A 110 1.88 -13.26 0.74
N VAL A 111 3.06 -13.49 1.35
CA VAL A 111 3.34 -14.72 2.09
C VAL A 111 2.82 -14.67 3.53
N GLU A 112 2.89 -13.51 4.18
CA GLU A 112 2.43 -13.31 5.56
C GLU A 112 0.94 -12.98 5.65
N ASP A 113 0.28 -12.80 4.51
CA ASP A 113 -1.15 -12.60 4.42
C ASP A 113 -1.65 -11.36 5.20
N GLN A 114 -0.94 -10.24 5.08
CA GLN A 114 -1.23 -9.04 5.87
C GLN A 114 -2.57 -8.39 5.49
N PHE A 115 -2.94 -8.47 4.21
CA PHE A 115 -4.22 -8.01 3.66
C PHE A 115 -4.42 -8.57 2.23
N HIS A 116 -5.68 -8.65 1.81
CA HIS A 116 -6.08 -9.22 0.52
C HIS A 116 -6.67 -8.19 -0.43
N VAL A 117 -6.79 -8.58 -1.70
CA VAL A 117 -7.65 -7.88 -2.66
C VAL A 117 -9.09 -7.89 -2.16
N GLY A 118 -9.73 -6.71 -2.14
CA GLY A 118 -11.06 -6.48 -1.58
C GLY A 118 -11.05 -5.97 -0.13
N ASP A 119 -9.93 -6.10 0.60
CA ASP A 119 -9.84 -5.54 1.94
C ASP A 119 -9.80 -4.01 1.90
N THR A 120 -10.39 -3.36 2.91
CA THR A 120 -10.21 -1.92 3.11
C THR A 120 -9.08 -1.69 4.10
N VAL A 121 -8.02 -1.05 3.63
CA VAL A 121 -6.79 -0.86 4.39
C VAL A 121 -6.40 0.61 4.46
N LYS A 122 -5.55 0.95 5.43
CA LYS A 122 -4.78 2.19 5.44
C LYS A 122 -3.29 1.85 5.44
N ILE A 123 -2.61 2.17 4.35
CA ILE A 123 -1.19 1.93 4.11
C ILE A 123 -0.55 3.20 3.56
N ALA A 124 0.69 3.48 3.95
CA ALA A 124 1.44 4.67 3.50
C ALA A 124 0.66 6.01 3.61
N GLY A 125 -0.24 6.12 4.61
CA GLY A 125 -1.07 7.31 4.82
C GLY A 125 -2.36 7.38 4.00
N VAL A 126 -2.55 6.51 3.02
CA VAL A 126 -3.74 6.44 2.15
C VAL A 126 -4.68 5.35 2.65
N ALA A 127 -5.99 5.64 2.70
CA ALA A 127 -7.03 4.68 3.05
C ALA A 127 -7.89 4.35 1.83
N GLY A 128 -8.14 3.07 1.58
CA GLY A 128 -8.93 2.62 0.44
C GLY A 128 -9.09 1.10 0.39
N THR A 129 -9.89 0.63 -0.55
CA THR A 129 -10.07 -0.79 -0.85
C THR A 129 -8.95 -1.26 -1.78
N VAL A 130 -8.32 -2.39 -1.46
CA VAL A 130 -7.26 -2.99 -2.26
C VAL A 130 -7.85 -3.56 -3.54
N GLU A 131 -7.39 -3.07 -4.69
CA GLU A 131 -7.81 -3.57 -6.01
C GLU A 131 -6.87 -4.63 -6.57
N ASP A 132 -5.56 -4.46 -6.36
CA ASP A 132 -4.53 -5.34 -6.89
C ASP A 132 -3.29 -5.30 -6.00
N ILE A 133 -2.62 -6.45 -5.87
CA ILE A 133 -1.35 -6.60 -5.13
C ILE A 133 -0.31 -7.15 -6.09
N GLN A 134 0.61 -6.28 -6.52
CA GLN A 134 1.74 -6.65 -7.36
C GLN A 134 3.00 -6.79 -6.51
N LEU A 135 4.03 -7.43 -7.05
CA LEU A 135 5.31 -7.60 -6.32
C LEU A 135 5.93 -6.26 -5.87
N ARG A 136 5.77 -5.18 -6.66
CA ARG A 136 6.36 -3.88 -6.35
C ARG A 136 5.37 -2.88 -5.75
N VAL A 137 4.10 -2.96 -6.14
CA VAL A 137 3.10 -1.92 -5.90
C VAL A 137 1.79 -2.56 -5.45
N THR A 138 1.14 -1.96 -4.46
CA THR A 138 -0.24 -2.25 -4.09
C THR A 138 -1.13 -1.13 -4.62
N VAL A 139 -2.24 -1.50 -5.25
CA VAL A 139 -3.20 -0.57 -5.83
C VAL A 139 -4.40 -0.46 -4.91
N LEU A 140 -4.73 0.77 -4.50
CA LEU A 140 -5.90 1.08 -3.68
C LEU A 140 -6.88 1.95 -4.46
N ARG A 141 -8.18 1.79 -4.19
CA ARG A 141 -9.21 2.75 -4.55
C ARG A 141 -9.80 3.39 -3.30
N ASP A 142 -9.76 4.70 -3.20
CA ASP A 142 -10.36 5.41 -2.08
C ASP A 142 -11.89 5.53 -2.20
N LEU A 143 -12.53 6.12 -1.18
CA LEU A 143 -13.98 6.33 -1.16
C LEU A 143 -14.49 7.30 -2.23
N GLU A 144 -13.62 8.19 -2.74
CA GLU A 144 -13.94 9.12 -3.82
C GLU A 144 -13.75 8.49 -5.21
N GLY A 145 -13.17 7.29 -5.26
CA GLY A 145 -12.92 6.52 -6.48
C GLY A 145 -11.54 6.77 -7.10
N ASN A 146 -10.66 7.54 -6.47
CA ASN A 146 -9.30 7.75 -6.97
C ASN A 146 -8.45 6.49 -6.77
N VAL A 147 -7.58 6.20 -7.75
CA VAL A 147 -6.68 5.05 -7.72
C VAL A 147 -5.30 5.49 -7.25
N HIS A 148 -4.82 4.85 -6.19
CA HIS A 148 -3.52 5.12 -5.57
C HIS A 148 -2.57 3.94 -5.82
N PHE A 149 -1.38 4.23 -6.32
CA PHE A 149 -0.32 3.24 -6.53
C PHE A 149 0.72 3.40 -5.43
N VAL A 150 0.71 2.49 -4.46
CA VAL A 150 1.58 2.54 -3.27
C VAL A 150 2.75 1.57 -3.46
N PRO A 151 4.01 2.04 -3.51
CA PRO A 151 5.16 1.14 -3.51
C PRO A 151 5.21 0.32 -2.23
N ASN A 152 5.37 -0.99 -2.35
CA ASN A 152 5.31 -1.90 -1.21
C ASN A 152 6.40 -1.61 -0.18
N GLY A 153 7.56 -1.11 -0.60
CA GLY A 153 8.67 -0.74 0.29
C GLY A 153 8.40 0.51 1.13
N GLN A 154 7.32 1.26 0.85
CA GLN A 154 6.87 2.39 1.67
C GLN A 154 5.84 1.97 2.73
N ILE A 155 5.35 0.73 2.69
CA ILE A 155 4.37 0.22 3.65
C ILE A 155 5.11 -0.21 4.92
N SER A 156 5.27 0.71 5.86
CA SER A 156 5.85 0.42 7.18
C SER A 156 4.82 -0.14 8.17
N VAL A 157 3.57 0.28 8.04
CA VAL A 157 2.43 -0.16 8.86
C VAL A 157 1.23 -0.40 7.93
N ALA A 158 0.62 -1.57 8.06
CA ALA A 158 -0.63 -1.90 7.39
C ALA A 158 -1.77 -2.01 8.40
N SER A 159 -2.75 -1.11 8.30
CA SER A 159 -3.98 -1.18 9.10
C SER A 159 -5.08 -1.79 8.25
N ASN A 160 -5.44 -3.03 8.51
CA ASN A 160 -6.55 -3.69 7.83
C ASN A 160 -7.86 -3.45 8.60
N TYR A 161 -8.82 -2.75 7.97
CA TYR A 161 -10.11 -2.42 8.58
C TYR A 161 -11.17 -3.51 8.38
N THR A 162 -10.95 -4.46 7.49
CA THR A 162 -11.88 -5.56 7.17
C THR A 162 -11.43 -6.91 7.72
N SER A 163 -10.32 -6.95 8.47
CA SER A 163 -9.82 -8.17 9.11
C SER A 163 -10.65 -8.56 10.35
N HIS A 164 -11.13 -9.81 10.37
CA HIS A 164 -11.82 -10.50 11.48
C HIS A 164 -13.06 -9.81 12.06
N PHE A 165 -12.89 -8.75 12.85
CA PHE A 165 -13.96 -8.03 13.54
C PHE A 165 -13.60 -6.55 13.67
N ALA A 166 -14.62 -5.72 13.86
CA ALA A 166 -14.44 -4.29 14.10
C ALA A 166 -15.06 -3.87 15.43
N LYS A 167 -14.46 -2.87 16.04
CA LYS A 167 -15.05 -2.15 17.17
C LYS A 167 -15.29 -0.69 16.79
N PRO A 168 -16.35 -0.36 16.03
CA PRO A 168 -16.68 1.04 15.73
C PRO A 168 -16.91 1.82 17.03
N VAL A 169 -16.19 2.94 17.16
CA VAL A 169 -16.33 3.89 18.27
C VAL A 169 -17.40 4.92 17.90
N ILE A 170 -18.30 5.15 18.85
CA ILE A 170 -19.42 6.08 18.77
C ILE A 170 -19.20 7.14 19.84
N ASP A 171 -18.94 8.36 19.41
CA ASP A 171 -18.78 9.53 20.27
C ASP A 171 -19.94 10.48 20.01
N VAL A 172 -20.66 10.86 21.07
CA VAL A 172 -21.82 11.76 21.00
C VAL A 172 -21.67 12.84 22.07
N GLY A 173 -21.74 14.10 21.67
CA GLY A 173 -21.69 15.23 22.58
C GLY A 173 -23.07 15.58 23.13
N VAL A 174 -23.18 15.79 24.44
CA VAL A 174 -24.36 16.31 25.12
C VAL A 174 -24.04 17.64 25.82
N ASP A 175 -25.06 18.47 26.04
CA ASP A 175 -24.90 19.76 26.73
C ASP A 175 -24.44 19.55 28.19
N TYR A 176 -23.65 20.47 28.74
CA TYR A 176 -23.15 20.42 30.13
C TYR A 176 -24.25 20.40 31.19
N GLY A 177 -25.43 20.94 30.89
CA GLY A 177 -26.60 20.89 31.77
C GLY A 177 -27.36 19.56 31.71
N THR A 178 -27.00 18.65 30.81
CA THR A 178 -27.66 17.35 30.66
C THR A 178 -27.31 16.44 31.83
N ASP A 179 -28.28 15.68 32.33
CA ASP A 179 -28.01 14.55 33.22
C ASP A 179 -27.24 13.47 32.45
N VAL A 180 -25.96 13.36 32.78
CA VAL A 180 -25.03 12.44 32.11
C VAL A 180 -25.41 10.98 32.35
N ASP A 181 -25.87 10.63 33.55
CA ASP A 181 -26.23 9.26 33.89
C ASP A 181 -27.46 8.83 33.08
N HIS A 182 -28.47 9.71 33.00
CA HIS A 182 -29.63 9.48 32.15
C HIS A 182 -29.25 9.36 30.66
N ALA A 183 -28.38 10.25 30.16
CA ALA A 183 -27.95 10.20 28.76
C ALA A 183 -27.16 8.91 28.43
N LEU A 184 -26.37 8.39 29.38
CA LEU A 184 -25.68 7.11 29.24
C LEU A 184 -26.65 5.91 29.23
N GLU A 185 -27.70 5.94 30.06
CA GLU A 185 -28.78 4.94 30.04
C GLU A 185 -29.50 4.92 28.69
N VAL A 186 -29.93 6.08 28.20
CA VAL A 186 -30.60 6.21 26.89
C VAL A 186 -29.69 5.74 25.76
N LEU A 187 -28.39 6.10 25.80
CA LEU A 187 -27.41 5.64 24.83
C LEU A 187 -27.26 4.12 24.84
N LYS A 188 -27.22 3.51 26.03
CA LYS A 188 -27.13 2.05 26.20
C LYS A 188 -28.35 1.36 25.61
N ASP A 189 -29.53 1.78 26.02
CA ASP A 189 -30.80 1.17 25.61
C ASP A 189 -30.98 1.22 24.09
N GLU A 190 -30.62 2.35 23.45
CA GLU A 190 -30.75 2.49 22.00
C GLU A 190 -29.75 1.60 21.23
N LEU A 191 -28.52 1.45 21.75
CA LEU A 191 -27.51 0.57 21.17
C LEU A 191 -27.87 -0.91 21.36
N GLU A 192 -28.46 -1.27 22.50
CA GLU A 192 -28.99 -2.63 22.74
C GLU A 192 -30.19 -2.92 21.84
N ALA A 193 -31.08 -1.95 21.63
CA ALA A 193 -32.18 -2.06 20.68
C ALA A 193 -31.68 -2.22 19.23
N LEU A 194 -30.61 -1.53 18.85
CA LEU A 194 -29.95 -1.72 17.55
C LEU A 194 -29.34 -3.13 17.42
N ALA A 195 -28.74 -3.65 18.49
CA ALA A 195 -28.19 -5.01 18.52
C ALA A 195 -29.28 -6.11 18.46
N ALA A 196 -30.48 -5.83 18.97
CA ALA A 196 -31.63 -6.73 18.90
C ALA A 196 -32.44 -6.63 17.60
N ASP A 197 -32.15 -5.65 16.74
CA ASP A 197 -32.86 -5.40 15.49
C ASP A 197 -32.67 -6.54 14.49
N ALA A 198 -33.73 -6.92 13.77
CA ALA A 198 -33.69 -8.04 12.83
C ALA A 198 -32.76 -7.81 11.62
N GLU A 199 -32.59 -6.55 11.19
CA GLU A 199 -31.73 -6.18 10.05
C GLU A 199 -30.27 -5.95 10.49
N TRP A 200 -30.08 -5.36 11.67
CA TRP A 200 -28.76 -4.92 12.14
C TRP A 200 -28.09 -5.86 13.14
N GLY A 201 -28.87 -6.58 13.95
CA GLY A 201 -28.37 -7.53 14.95
C GLY A 201 -27.42 -8.58 14.40
N PRO A 202 -27.68 -9.22 13.23
CA PRO A 202 -26.73 -10.17 12.64
C PRO A 202 -25.34 -9.59 12.31
N LYS A 203 -25.22 -8.26 12.21
CA LYS A 203 -23.95 -7.56 11.95
C LYS A 203 -23.22 -7.17 13.23
N ILE A 204 -23.87 -7.24 14.39
CA ILE A 204 -23.34 -6.91 15.72
C ILE A 204 -23.07 -8.23 16.44
N THR A 205 -21.79 -8.59 16.56
CA THR A 205 -21.36 -9.93 16.98
C THR A 205 -21.02 -10.04 18.46
N GLY A 206 -20.99 -8.92 19.19
CA GLY A 206 -20.70 -8.92 20.62
C GLY A 206 -21.48 -7.85 21.37
N GLU A 207 -21.20 -7.75 22.67
CA GLU A 207 -21.95 -6.89 23.58
C GLU A 207 -21.74 -5.39 23.29
N VAL A 208 -22.76 -4.61 23.63
CA VAL A 208 -22.68 -3.14 23.66
C VAL A 208 -21.82 -2.74 24.84
N GLU A 209 -20.78 -1.96 24.59
CA GLU A 209 -19.89 -1.50 25.65
C GLU A 209 -19.99 0.02 25.80
N ILE A 210 -20.54 0.47 26.93
CA ILE A 210 -20.58 1.88 27.31
C ILE A 210 -19.30 2.22 28.06
N LEU A 211 -18.49 3.11 27.50
CA LEU A 211 -17.23 3.54 28.11
C LEU A 211 -17.41 4.76 29.03
N GLY A 212 -18.57 5.42 28.96
CA GLY A 212 -18.91 6.56 29.81
C GLY A 212 -18.49 7.91 29.19
N VAL A 213 -18.19 8.88 30.04
CA VAL A 213 -17.68 10.19 29.62
C VAL A 213 -16.22 10.05 29.16
N ASN A 214 -15.98 10.36 27.88
CA ASN A 214 -14.65 10.29 27.28
C ASN A 214 -13.91 11.63 27.33
N ALA A 215 -14.62 12.75 27.20
CA ALA A 215 -14.02 14.08 27.22
C ALA A 215 -15.01 15.15 27.69
N LEU A 216 -14.47 16.25 28.20
CA LEU A 216 -15.18 17.51 28.48
C LEU A 216 -14.63 18.55 27.49
N ASP A 217 -15.27 18.67 26.32
CA ASP A 217 -14.85 19.58 25.23
C ASP A 217 -15.39 21.00 25.47
N ASP A 218 -14.98 21.96 24.63
CA ASP A 218 -15.28 23.40 24.75
C ASP A 218 -16.78 23.73 24.93
N SER A 219 -17.67 22.89 24.41
CA SER A 219 -19.13 23.12 24.49
C SER A 219 -19.94 21.84 24.73
N ALA A 220 -19.30 20.70 24.97
CA ALA A 220 -20.00 19.42 25.10
C ALA A 220 -19.31 18.45 26.08
N VAL A 221 -20.12 17.66 26.76
CA VAL A 221 -19.68 16.43 27.43
C VAL A 221 -19.74 15.30 26.42
N VAL A 222 -18.61 14.69 26.07
CA VAL A 222 -18.53 13.63 25.06
C VAL A 222 -18.74 12.27 25.70
N LEU A 223 -19.87 11.63 25.38
CA LEU A 223 -20.19 10.26 25.76
C LEU A 223 -19.63 9.30 24.72
N ARG A 224 -19.03 8.19 25.17
CA ARG A 224 -18.42 7.19 24.30
C ARG A 224 -18.99 5.80 24.53
N ALA A 225 -19.33 5.15 23.43
CA ALA A 225 -19.70 3.74 23.38
C ALA A 225 -18.95 3.03 22.24
N ARG A 226 -18.88 1.70 22.31
CA ARG A 226 -18.41 0.86 21.20
C ARG A 226 -19.32 -0.35 21.03
N LEU A 227 -19.45 -0.76 19.78
CA LEU A 227 -20.11 -2.01 19.39
C LEU A 227 -19.06 -2.97 18.86
N ILE A 228 -19.28 -4.28 18.99
CA ILE A 228 -18.48 -5.28 18.27
C ILE A 228 -19.28 -5.70 17.03
N THR A 229 -18.71 -5.52 15.85
CA THR A 229 -19.38 -5.81 14.57
C THR A 229 -18.54 -6.72 13.69
N THR A 230 -19.16 -7.29 12.66
CA THR A 230 -18.40 -7.78 11.51
C THR A 230 -17.62 -6.62 10.89
N ALA A 231 -16.45 -6.91 10.33
CA ALA A 231 -15.52 -5.87 9.92
C ALA A 231 -16.08 -4.99 8.78
N GLU A 232 -16.76 -5.60 7.82
CA GLU A 232 -17.42 -4.91 6.70
C GLU A 232 -18.56 -3.98 7.15
N ALA A 233 -19.32 -4.40 8.16
CA ALA A 233 -20.51 -3.67 8.60
C ALA A 233 -20.20 -2.43 9.46
N ARG A 234 -18.94 -2.24 9.89
CA ARG A 234 -18.54 -1.23 10.87
C ARG A 234 -19.03 0.20 10.55
N TRP A 235 -18.96 0.61 9.28
CA TRP A 235 -19.39 1.95 8.86
C TRP A 235 -20.90 2.07 8.71
N ALA A 236 -21.56 0.99 8.29
CA ALA A 236 -23.02 0.97 8.17
C ALA A 236 -23.66 1.00 9.56
N VAL A 237 -23.21 0.12 10.46
CA VAL A 237 -23.68 0.05 11.85
C VAL A 237 -23.40 1.36 12.57
N ARG A 238 -22.20 1.94 12.46
CA ARG A 238 -21.89 3.22 13.10
C ARG A 238 -22.81 4.35 12.63
N ARG A 239 -23.08 4.45 11.32
CA ARG A 239 -23.96 5.49 10.76
C ARG A 239 -25.40 5.31 11.24
N GLU A 240 -25.88 4.07 11.26
CA GLU A 240 -27.23 3.77 11.76
C GLU A 240 -27.36 4.05 13.25
N ALA A 241 -26.36 3.67 14.05
CA ALA A 241 -26.32 3.97 15.47
C ALA A 241 -26.39 5.49 15.73
N LEU A 242 -25.57 6.29 15.03
CA LEU A 242 -25.61 7.75 15.15
C LEU A 242 -26.98 8.33 14.77
N ARG A 243 -27.62 7.82 13.73
CA ARG A 243 -28.97 8.24 13.32
C ARG A 243 -30.01 7.95 14.40
N ARG A 244 -29.99 6.73 14.96
CA ARG A 244 -30.92 6.29 16.01
C ARG A 244 -30.71 7.06 17.31
N ILE A 245 -29.46 7.18 17.76
CA ILE A 245 -29.10 7.94 18.97
C ILE A 245 -29.58 9.38 18.85
N LYS A 246 -29.33 10.05 17.72
CA LYS A 246 -29.82 11.41 17.50
C LYS A 246 -31.33 11.49 17.69
N ASN A 247 -32.09 10.62 17.02
CA ASN A 247 -33.54 10.65 17.10
C ASN A 247 -34.06 10.33 18.52
N ARG A 248 -33.38 9.44 19.24
CA ARG A 248 -33.75 9.10 20.61
C ARG A 248 -33.43 10.22 21.59
N PHE A 249 -32.26 10.85 21.46
CA PHE A 249 -31.86 12.00 22.27
C PHE A 249 -32.84 13.16 22.10
N ASP A 250 -33.26 13.46 20.87
CA ASP A 250 -34.29 14.48 20.61
C ASP A 250 -35.63 14.16 21.31
N ALA A 251 -36.03 12.89 21.36
CA ALA A 251 -37.27 12.45 21.99
C ALA A 251 -37.23 12.53 23.53
N GLU A 252 -36.07 12.29 24.12
CA GLU A 252 -35.83 12.36 25.58
C GLU A 252 -35.44 13.78 26.03
N GLY A 253 -35.36 14.76 25.11
CA GLY A 253 -34.95 16.12 25.41
C GLY A 253 -33.46 16.30 25.70
N ILE A 254 -32.63 15.31 25.37
CA ILE A 254 -31.18 15.38 25.48
C ILE A 254 -30.64 16.24 24.32
N THR A 255 -30.11 17.42 24.66
CA THR A 255 -29.69 18.38 23.65
C THR A 255 -28.24 18.13 23.22
N ILE A 256 -28.02 18.05 21.91
CA ILE A 256 -26.69 18.09 21.30
C ILE A 256 -26.29 19.57 21.16
N PRO A 257 -25.24 20.04 21.85
CA PRO A 257 -24.96 21.46 21.97
C PRO A 257 -24.41 22.06 20.68
N PHE A 258 -24.78 23.31 20.42
CA PHE A 258 -24.07 24.18 19.48
C PHE A 258 -22.79 24.73 20.14
N PRO A 259 -21.80 25.20 19.38
CA PRO A 259 -20.66 25.93 19.94
C PRO A 259 -21.14 27.09 20.83
N GLN A 260 -20.75 27.10 22.11
CA GLN A 260 -21.09 28.15 23.07
C GLN A 260 -19.93 29.13 23.23
N ILE A 261 -20.24 30.43 23.27
CA ILE A 261 -19.25 31.50 23.48
C ILE A 261 -19.76 32.40 24.60
N THR A 262 -18.93 32.60 25.62
CA THR A 262 -19.19 33.59 26.67
C THR A 262 -18.61 34.94 26.24
N VAL A 263 -19.47 35.94 26.04
CA VAL A 263 -19.07 37.29 25.67
C VAL A 263 -19.09 38.19 26.91
N HIS A 264 -17.90 38.58 27.38
CA HIS A 264 -17.77 39.62 28.39
C HIS A 264 -17.83 41.00 27.72
N ARG A 265 -18.91 41.76 27.95
CA ARG A 265 -19.02 43.14 27.48
C ARG A 265 -18.38 44.05 28.52
N ALA A 266 -17.42 44.89 28.11
CA ALA A 266 -16.86 45.91 28.99
C ALA A 266 -17.92 47.02 29.19
N ASP A 267 -18.22 47.35 30.44
CA ASP A 267 -19.09 48.48 30.79
C ASP A 267 -18.43 49.80 30.35
N GLN A 268 -19.19 50.66 29.67
CA GLN A 268 -18.76 51.97 29.16
C GLN A 268 -18.73 53.03 30.27
#